data_AF-A0A7Y2F677-F1
#
_entry.id   AF-A0A7Y2F677-F1
#
_cell.length_a   1.000
_cell.length_b   1.000
_cell.length_c   1.000
_cell.angle_alpha   90.00
_cell.angle_beta   90.00
_cell.angle_gamma   90.00
#
_symmetry.space_group_name_H-M   'P 1'
#
loop_
_entity.id
_entity.type
_entity.pdbx_description
1 polymer ?
#
loop_
_entity_poly.entity_id
_entity_poly.type
_entity_poly.pdbx_seq_one_letter_code
_entity_poly.pdbx_strand_id
1 'polypeptide(L)'
;MSVDESSTHTDLGDATAALERYQSQVASIDAERARLKAIDGRFGTVRVVLFFLAITAWLFGYFSDVGSWISITGWVLLGAFIVVVVANEPVRDKLDDLHRIRAVFQRLVSRLNRDWNKLATKRLTEQLATVTLAEDQRDVADDLDLLGHTSLFHFVSMTATAPGIRTLASWLAGTADAGTATE
;
A
#
# COMPACT_ATOMS: atom_id res chain seq x y z
N MET A 1 1.89 -46.81 -27.81
CA MET A 1 1.68 -45.35 -27.68
C MET A 1 1.96 -45.04 -26.22
N SER A 2 3.21 -44.70 -25.91
CA SER A 2 3.67 -44.55 -24.53
C SER A 2 3.14 -43.24 -23.95
N VAL A 3 2.54 -43.35 -22.78
CA VAL A 3 2.21 -42.23 -21.91
C VAL A 3 3.53 -41.57 -21.50
N ASP A 4 3.69 -40.30 -21.84
CA ASP A 4 4.85 -39.50 -21.46
C ASP A 4 4.68 -39.09 -19.99
N GLU A 5 5.32 -39.85 -19.09
CA GLU A 5 5.51 -39.53 -17.68
C GLU A 5 6.48 -38.34 -17.55
N SER A 6 6.01 -37.12 -17.84
CA SER A 6 6.70 -35.90 -17.42
C SER A 6 6.19 -35.46 -16.04
N SER A 7 6.49 -36.29 -15.04
CA SER A 7 6.46 -35.92 -13.62
C SER A 7 7.66 -35.02 -13.30
N THR A 8 7.62 -33.77 -13.76
CA THR A 8 8.71 -32.81 -13.54
C THR A 8 8.44 -31.98 -12.28
N HIS A 9 9.21 -32.25 -11.22
CA HIS A 9 9.41 -31.46 -9.99
C HIS A 9 9.29 -29.92 -10.20
N THR A 10 8.10 -29.34 -10.04
CA THR A 10 7.85 -27.90 -10.30
C THR A 10 7.70 -27.05 -9.01
N ASP A 11 7.46 -27.64 -7.85
CA ASP A 11 6.81 -26.89 -6.76
C ASP A 11 7.68 -25.92 -5.93
N LEU A 12 8.97 -26.21 -5.71
CA LEU A 12 9.83 -25.34 -4.87
C LEU A 12 10.61 -24.31 -5.68
N GLY A 13 10.94 -24.63 -6.94
CA GLY A 13 11.62 -23.73 -7.86
C GLY A 13 10.75 -22.54 -8.23
N ASP A 14 9.46 -22.75 -8.47
CA ASP A 14 8.53 -21.68 -8.85
C ASP A 14 8.22 -20.75 -7.67
N ALA A 15 8.02 -21.28 -6.46
CA ALA A 15 7.78 -20.47 -5.26
C ALA A 15 8.99 -19.59 -4.90
N THR A 16 10.21 -20.15 -4.99
CA THR A 16 11.45 -19.40 -4.73
C THR A 16 11.68 -18.33 -5.81
N ALA A 17 11.47 -18.67 -7.08
CA ALA A 17 11.56 -17.71 -8.19
C ALA A 17 10.51 -16.59 -8.08
N ALA A 18 9.29 -16.90 -7.63
CA ALA A 18 8.26 -15.91 -7.37
C ALA A 18 8.64 -14.98 -6.21
N LEU A 19 9.23 -15.54 -5.14
CA LEU A 19 9.72 -14.75 -4.00
C LEU A 19 10.81 -13.76 -4.42
N GLU A 20 11.82 -14.22 -5.15
CA GLU A 20 12.91 -13.38 -5.68
C GLU A 20 12.35 -12.27 -6.59
N ARG A 21 11.39 -12.62 -7.46
CA ARG A 21 10.70 -11.64 -8.32
C ARG A 21 10.00 -10.57 -7.49
N TYR A 22 9.23 -10.94 -6.47
CA TYR A 22 8.53 -9.94 -5.64
C TYR A 22 9.50 -9.10 -4.79
N GLN A 23 10.57 -9.70 -4.27
CA GLN A 23 11.60 -8.96 -3.53
C GLN A 23 12.33 -7.95 -4.42
N SER A 24 12.68 -8.32 -5.66
CA SER A 24 13.29 -7.40 -6.61
C SER A 24 12.35 -6.25 -6.99
N GLN A 25 11.05 -6.52 -7.12
CA GLN A 25 10.04 -5.46 -7.33
C GLN A 25 9.90 -4.53 -6.12
N VAL A 26 9.93 -5.05 -4.89
CA VAL A 26 9.93 -4.19 -3.69
C VAL A 26 11.18 -3.31 -3.67
N ALA A 27 12.35 -3.85 -4.00
CA ALA A 27 13.60 -3.11 -4.04
C ALA A 27 13.59 -2.00 -5.11
N SER A 28 13.06 -2.28 -6.30
CA SER A 28 12.94 -1.28 -7.39
C SER A 28 11.98 -0.15 -7.00
N ILE A 29 10.85 -0.48 -6.39
CA ILE A 29 9.88 0.51 -5.87
C ILE A 29 10.51 1.36 -4.76
N ASP A 30 11.25 0.75 -3.84
CA ASP A 30 11.92 1.48 -2.75
C ASP A 30 13.00 2.44 -3.28
N ALA A 31 13.74 2.05 -4.32
CA ALA A 31 14.71 2.93 -4.98
C ALA A 31 14.04 4.14 -5.65
N GLU A 32 12.95 3.93 -6.41
CA GLU A 32 12.22 5.03 -7.06
C GLU A 32 11.55 5.95 -6.03
N ARG A 33 10.98 5.37 -4.96
CA ARG A 33 10.42 6.15 -3.84
C ARG A 33 11.48 7.01 -3.17
N ALA A 34 12.68 6.50 -2.94
CA ALA A 34 13.79 7.27 -2.36
C ALA A 34 14.17 8.46 -3.26
N ARG A 35 14.22 8.25 -4.57
CA ARG A 35 14.47 9.31 -5.57
C ARG A 35 13.39 10.38 -5.52
N LEU A 36 12.11 10.01 -5.58
CA LEU A 36 11.00 10.96 -5.55
C LEU A 36 10.93 11.71 -4.22
N LYS A 37 11.24 11.06 -3.09
CA LYS A 37 11.30 11.71 -1.78
C LYS A 37 12.42 12.76 -1.70
N ALA A 38 13.57 12.51 -2.34
CA ALA A 38 14.64 13.51 -2.43
C ALA A 38 14.20 14.72 -3.27
N ILE A 39 13.41 14.50 -4.34
CA ILE A 39 12.83 15.57 -5.16
C ILE A 39 11.81 16.38 -4.35
N ASP A 40 10.83 15.73 -3.72
CA ASP A 40 9.83 16.38 -2.87
C ASP A 40 10.49 17.21 -1.74
N GLY A 41 11.56 16.69 -1.12
CA GLY A 41 12.35 17.44 -0.14
C GLY A 41 13.01 18.71 -0.69
N ARG A 42 13.48 18.70 -1.94
CA ARG A 42 14.01 19.90 -2.62
C ARG A 42 12.91 20.92 -2.88
N PHE A 43 11.74 20.49 -3.37
CA PHE A 43 10.57 21.37 -3.53
C PHE A 43 10.15 21.99 -2.19
N GLY A 44 10.15 21.19 -1.12
CA GLY A 44 9.89 21.67 0.24
C GLY A 44 10.86 22.77 0.67
N THR A 45 12.16 22.58 0.42
CA THR A 45 13.21 23.57 0.75
C THR A 45 13.04 24.86 -0.05
N VAL A 46 12.85 24.75 -1.37
CA VAL A 46 12.63 25.91 -2.25
C VAL A 46 11.39 26.70 -1.82
N ARG A 47 10.31 26.00 -1.49
CA ARG A 47 9.06 26.61 -1.02
C ARG A 47 9.26 27.42 0.27
N VAL A 48 10.02 26.90 1.22
CA VAL A 48 10.35 27.59 2.48
C VAL A 48 11.19 28.85 2.20
N VAL A 49 12.21 28.73 1.35
CA VAL A 49 13.05 29.87 0.95
C VAL A 49 12.23 30.96 0.28
N LEU A 50 11.39 30.61 -0.70
CA LEU A 50 10.53 31.58 -1.41
C LEU A 50 9.56 32.29 -0.47
N PHE A 51 8.96 31.56 0.48
CA PHE A 51 8.05 32.14 1.47
C PHE A 51 8.75 33.18 2.36
N PHE A 52 9.92 32.86 2.90
CA PHE A 52 10.69 33.80 3.72
C PHE A 52 11.20 35.00 2.91
N LEU A 53 11.62 34.79 1.66
CA LEU A 53 12.00 35.89 0.77
C LEU A 53 10.80 36.82 0.47
N ALA A 54 9.62 36.26 0.24
CA ALA A 54 8.40 37.04 0.01
C ALA A 54 8.03 37.90 1.22
N ILE A 55 8.05 37.32 2.43
CA ILE A 55 7.79 38.03 3.69
C ILE A 55 8.82 39.15 3.89
N THR A 56 10.10 38.83 3.69
CA THR A 56 11.19 39.80 3.86
C THR A 56 11.02 40.96 2.89
N ALA A 57 10.75 40.68 1.61
CA ALA A 57 10.49 41.70 0.61
C ALA A 57 9.30 42.60 0.98
N TRP A 58 8.20 42.02 1.47
CA TRP A 58 7.05 42.81 1.93
C TRP A 58 7.37 43.66 3.16
N LEU A 59 8.07 43.12 4.15
CA LEU A 59 8.43 43.84 5.37
C LEU A 59 9.33 45.03 5.03
N PHE A 60 10.38 44.82 4.23
CA PHE A 60 11.24 45.90 3.78
C PHE A 60 10.48 46.93 2.94
N GLY A 61 9.63 46.50 2.00
CA GLY A 61 8.82 47.42 1.19
C GLY A 61 7.81 48.25 1.99
N TYR A 62 7.36 47.76 3.15
CA TYR A 62 6.45 48.50 4.03
C TYR A 62 7.18 49.51 4.92
N PHE A 63 8.35 49.14 5.46
CA PHE A 63 9.09 49.98 6.43
C PHE A 63 10.07 50.96 5.79
N SER A 64 10.31 50.86 4.48
CA SER A 64 11.28 51.70 3.79
C SER A 64 10.60 52.47 2.67
N ASP A 65 10.97 53.74 2.46
CA ASP A 65 10.52 54.60 1.33
C ASP A 65 11.09 54.14 -0.04
N VAL A 66 11.57 52.90 -0.09
CA VAL A 66 12.17 52.27 -1.25
C VAL A 66 10.98 51.82 -2.10
N GLY A 67 10.72 52.58 -3.16
CA GLY A 67 9.42 52.65 -3.86
C GLY A 67 8.78 51.33 -4.30
N SER A 68 7.57 51.44 -4.87
CA SER A 68 6.59 50.36 -5.16
C SER A 68 7.11 49.08 -5.84
N TRP A 69 8.33 49.08 -6.39
CA TRP A 69 8.99 47.94 -7.03
C TRP A 69 9.27 46.76 -6.08
N ILE A 70 9.56 47.03 -4.80
CA ILE A 70 9.81 45.98 -3.80
C ILE A 70 8.52 45.21 -3.48
N SER A 71 7.39 45.91 -3.39
CA SER A 71 6.08 45.30 -3.18
C SER A 71 5.68 44.39 -4.36
N ILE A 72 5.99 44.79 -5.60
CA ILE A 72 5.79 43.95 -6.80
C ILE A 72 6.65 42.68 -6.71
N THR A 73 7.89 42.78 -6.26
CA THR A 73 8.79 41.63 -6.09
C THR A 73 8.23 40.61 -5.11
N GLY A 74 7.60 41.04 -4.01
CA GLY A 74 6.91 40.15 -3.08
C GLY A 74 5.77 39.35 -3.72
N TRP A 75 4.96 39.99 -4.58
CA TRP A 75 3.91 39.31 -5.35
C TRP A 75 4.47 38.31 -6.35
N VAL A 76 5.58 38.63 -7.03
CA VAL A 76 6.26 37.70 -7.94
C VAL A 76 6.78 36.48 -7.18
N LEU A 77 7.40 36.66 -6.01
CA LEU A 77 7.87 35.56 -5.16
C LEU A 77 6.71 34.69 -4.67
N LEU A 78 5.58 35.29 -4.32
CA LEU A 78 4.36 34.55 -3.98
C LEU A 78 3.83 33.74 -5.16
N GLY A 79 3.83 34.32 -6.37
CA GLY A 79 3.48 33.60 -7.60
C GLY A 79 4.40 32.41 -7.85
N ALA A 80 5.72 32.60 -7.71
CA ALA A 80 6.70 31.53 -7.81
C ALA A 80 6.48 30.42 -6.78
N PHE A 81 6.13 30.78 -5.53
CA PHE A 81 5.77 29.82 -4.49
C PHE A 81 4.59 28.95 -4.90
N ILE A 82 3.52 29.55 -5.47
CA ILE A 82 2.35 28.81 -5.93
C ILE A 82 2.72 27.83 -7.04
N VAL A 83 3.53 28.27 -8.02
CA VAL A 83 4.01 27.40 -9.11
C VAL A 83 4.78 26.20 -8.55
N VAL A 84 5.67 26.41 -7.59
CA VAL A 84 6.44 25.34 -6.94
C VAL A 84 5.53 24.35 -6.20
N VAL A 85 4.47 24.83 -5.55
CA VAL A 85 3.50 23.96 -4.86
C VAL A 85 2.75 23.08 -5.84
N VAL A 86 2.21 23.65 -6.93
CA VAL A 86 1.44 22.91 -7.94
C VAL A 86 2.35 21.93 -8.70
N ALA A 87 3.56 22.35 -9.05
CA ALA A 87 4.52 21.47 -9.75
C ALA A 87 4.94 20.24 -8.94
N ASN A 88 4.79 20.27 -7.61
CA ASN A 88 5.13 19.15 -6.72
C ASN A 88 3.98 18.15 -6.53
N GLU A 89 2.75 18.48 -6.90
CA GLU A 89 1.58 17.60 -6.74
C GLU A 89 1.77 16.24 -7.45
N PRO A 90 2.23 16.16 -8.71
CA PRO A 90 2.44 14.86 -9.39
C PRO A 90 3.52 14.00 -8.72
N VAL A 91 4.48 14.61 -8.01
CA VAL A 91 5.51 13.86 -7.27
C VAL A 91 4.89 13.18 -6.05
N ARG A 92 3.96 13.85 -5.37
CA ARG A 92 3.25 13.31 -4.22
C ARG A 92 2.30 12.19 -4.62
N ASP A 93 1.54 12.39 -5.69
CA ASP A 93 0.64 11.37 -6.22
C ASP A 93 1.40 10.09 -6.56
N LYS A 94 2.55 10.22 -7.24
CA LYS A 94 3.43 9.08 -7.54
C LYS A 94 3.98 8.40 -6.28
N LEU A 95 4.32 9.16 -5.23
CA LEU A 95 4.77 8.59 -3.97
C LEU A 95 3.66 7.76 -3.30
N ASP A 96 2.42 8.24 -3.36
CA ASP A 96 1.25 7.54 -2.81
C ASP A 96 0.92 6.27 -3.62
N ASP A 97 1.01 6.33 -4.94
CA ASP A 97 0.84 5.17 -5.81
C ASP A 97 1.90 4.10 -5.55
N LEU A 98 3.18 4.49 -5.47
CA LEU A 98 4.26 3.57 -5.13
C LEU A 98 4.08 2.97 -3.73
N HIS A 99 3.57 3.73 -2.77
CA HIS A 99 3.25 3.22 -1.44
C HIS A 99 2.20 2.11 -1.49
N ARG A 100 1.12 2.31 -2.26
CA ARG A 100 0.05 1.32 -2.45
C ARG A 100 0.56 0.05 -3.13
N ILE A 101 1.30 0.20 -4.23
CA ILE A 101 1.85 -0.94 -4.99
C ILE A 101 2.84 -1.72 -4.12
N ARG A 102 3.71 -1.03 -3.37
CA ARG A 102 4.64 -1.66 -2.43
C ARG A 102 3.91 -2.51 -1.39
N ALA A 103 2.83 -1.98 -0.81
CA ALA A 103 2.07 -2.70 0.20
C ALA A 103 1.51 -4.03 -0.34
N VAL A 104 1.09 -4.07 -1.61
CA VAL A 104 0.65 -5.31 -2.28
C VAL A 104 1.79 -6.32 -2.38
N PHE A 105 2.94 -5.93 -2.93
CA PHE A 105 4.08 -6.86 -3.07
C PHE A 105 4.62 -7.33 -1.72
N GLN A 106 4.66 -6.47 -0.71
CA GLN A 106 5.06 -6.87 0.65
C GLN A 106 4.10 -7.89 1.25
N ARG A 107 2.80 -7.77 0.97
CA ARG A 107 1.81 -8.77 1.38
C ARG A 107 2.04 -10.10 0.66
N LEU A 108 2.33 -10.09 -0.64
CA LEU A 108 2.65 -11.31 -1.41
C LEU A 108 3.92 -12.00 -0.89
N VAL A 109 4.97 -11.24 -0.60
CA VAL A 109 6.19 -11.77 0.05
C VAL A 109 5.85 -12.40 1.41
N SER A 110 5.01 -11.72 2.21
CA SER A 110 4.59 -12.24 3.52
C SER A 110 3.77 -13.53 3.41
N ARG A 111 2.96 -13.68 2.35
CA ARG A 111 2.25 -14.93 2.04
C ARG A 111 3.21 -16.07 1.70
N LEU A 112 4.15 -15.84 0.80
CA LEU A 112 5.13 -16.88 0.43
C LEU A 112 5.97 -17.32 1.64
N ASN A 113 6.30 -16.39 2.52
CA ASN A 113 7.04 -16.68 3.76
C ASN A 113 6.16 -17.18 4.92
N ARG A 114 4.83 -17.28 4.74
CA ARG A 114 3.86 -17.62 5.79
C ARG A 114 4.03 -16.77 7.07
N ASP A 115 4.31 -15.47 6.90
CA ASP A 115 4.51 -14.53 7.99
C ASP A 115 3.16 -14.00 8.51
N TRP A 116 2.53 -14.79 9.39
CA TRP A 116 1.20 -14.51 9.94
C TRP A 116 1.13 -13.19 10.71
N ASN A 117 2.22 -12.77 11.36
CA ASN A 117 2.28 -11.49 12.06
C ASN A 117 2.06 -10.29 11.11
N LYS A 118 2.48 -10.42 9.85
CA LYS A 118 2.26 -9.39 8.82
C LYS A 118 0.93 -9.54 8.07
N LEU A 119 0.34 -10.73 8.04
CA LEU A 119 -0.93 -11.00 7.35
C LEU A 119 -2.15 -10.74 8.23
N ALA A 120 -2.07 -11.12 9.51
CA ALA A 120 -3.13 -10.99 10.51
C ALA A 120 -3.03 -9.65 11.26
N THR A 121 -3.20 -8.56 10.51
CA THR A 121 -3.21 -7.21 11.10
C THR A 121 -4.35 -7.08 12.11
N LYS A 122 -4.08 -6.44 13.26
CA LYS A 122 -5.05 -6.18 14.34
C LYS A 122 -6.45 -5.75 13.84
N ARG A 123 -6.50 -4.77 12.94
CA ARG A 123 -7.75 -4.29 12.34
C ARG A 123 -8.54 -5.40 11.63
N LEU A 124 -7.85 -6.25 10.86
CA LEU A 124 -8.48 -7.33 10.11
C LEU A 124 -9.03 -8.40 11.06
N THR A 125 -8.27 -8.74 12.10
CA THR A 125 -8.71 -9.68 13.15
C THR A 125 -9.92 -9.14 13.93
N GLU A 126 -9.92 -7.84 14.28
CA GLU A 126 -11.08 -7.18 14.91
C GLU A 126 -12.33 -7.24 14.02
N GLN A 127 -12.16 -7.02 12.70
CA GLN A 127 -13.27 -7.12 11.76
C GLN A 127 -13.79 -8.56 11.62
N LEU A 128 -12.88 -9.55 11.66
CA LEU A 128 -13.23 -10.97 11.57
C LEU A 128 -14.00 -11.44 12.80
N ALA A 129 -13.67 -10.93 13.99
CA ALA A 129 -14.41 -11.18 15.22
C ALA A 129 -15.87 -10.68 15.18
N THR A 130 -16.24 -9.82 14.22
CA THR A 130 -17.63 -9.39 14.01
C THR A 130 -18.45 -10.35 13.16
N VAL A 131 -17.84 -11.39 12.58
CA VAL A 131 -18.53 -12.39 11.76
C VAL A 131 -19.26 -13.36 12.68
N THR A 132 -20.58 -13.44 12.53
CA THR A 132 -21.42 -14.37 13.27
C THR A 132 -21.59 -15.67 12.48
N LEU A 133 -21.12 -16.78 13.05
CA LEU A 133 -21.30 -18.12 12.50
C LEU A 133 -22.37 -18.90 13.29
N ALA A 134 -22.93 -19.95 12.70
CA ALA A 134 -23.67 -20.97 13.46
C ALA A 134 -22.71 -21.82 14.31
N GLU A 135 -23.22 -22.63 15.24
CA GLU A 135 -22.38 -23.43 16.15
C GLU A 135 -21.60 -24.51 15.41
N ASP A 136 -22.25 -25.24 14.52
CA ASP A 136 -21.64 -26.23 13.62
C ASP A 136 -20.56 -25.62 12.72
N GLN A 137 -20.80 -24.41 12.21
CA GLN A 137 -19.83 -23.67 11.39
C GLN A 137 -18.61 -23.21 12.19
N ARG A 138 -18.78 -22.88 13.47
CA ARG A 138 -17.66 -22.50 14.35
C ARG A 138 -16.74 -23.68 14.60
N ASP A 139 -17.29 -24.84 14.93
CA ASP A 139 -16.50 -26.03 15.24
C ASP A 139 -15.62 -26.45 14.06
N VAL A 140 -16.16 -26.42 12.84
CA VAL A 140 -15.40 -26.71 11.61
C VAL A 140 -14.39 -25.60 11.30
N ALA A 141 -14.76 -24.33 11.51
CA ALA A 141 -13.86 -23.21 11.27
C ALA A 141 -12.66 -23.19 12.22
N ASP A 142 -12.84 -23.64 13.45
CA ASP A 142 -11.76 -23.74 14.44
C ASP A 142 -10.85 -24.94 14.13
N ASP A 143 -11.40 -26.10 13.74
CA ASP A 143 -10.61 -27.28 13.36
C ASP A 143 -9.75 -27.05 12.12
N LEU A 144 -10.29 -26.36 11.11
CA LEU A 144 -9.60 -26.06 9.85
C LEU A 144 -8.80 -24.74 9.88
N ASP A 145 -8.77 -24.03 11.02
CA ASP A 145 -8.21 -22.69 11.18
C ASP A 145 -8.63 -21.75 10.03
N LEU A 146 -9.94 -21.60 9.83
CA LEU A 146 -10.48 -20.77 8.75
C LEU A 146 -10.44 -19.28 9.08
N LEU A 147 -10.63 -18.91 10.35
CA LEU A 147 -10.80 -17.51 10.79
C LEU A 147 -9.91 -17.10 11.98
N GLY A 148 -9.03 -17.98 12.47
CA GLY A 148 -8.05 -17.67 13.52
C GLY A 148 -6.88 -16.78 13.06
N HIS A 149 -5.86 -16.61 13.90
CA HIS A 149 -4.68 -15.77 13.61
C HIS A 149 -3.79 -16.35 12.49
N THR A 150 -3.62 -17.67 12.47
CA THR A 150 -2.83 -18.40 11.47
C THR A 150 -3.69 -18.94 10.32
N SER A 151 -4.83 -18.28 10.08
CA SER A 151 -5.90 -18.86 9.29
C SER A 151 -5.73 -18.81 7.79
N LEU A 152 -6.46 -19.73 7.12
CA LEU A 152 -6.63 -19.70 5.68
C LEU A 152 -7.18 -18.36 5.19
N PHE A 153 -8.11 -17.74 5.93
CA PHE A 153 -8.61 -16.40 5.59
C PHE A 153 -7.47 -15.37 5.49
N HIS A 154 -6.58 -15.29 6.48
CA HIS A 154 -5.45 -14.36 6.44
C HIS A 154 -4.47 -14.66 5.31
N PHE A 155 -4.35 -15.93 4.92
CA PHE A 155 -3.52 -16.38 3.81
C PHE A 155 -4.06 -15.92 2.45
N VAL A 156 -5.35 -16.17 2.18
CA VAL A 156 -5.94 -15.97 0.84
C VAL A 156 -6.54 -14.58 0.66
N SER A 157 -7.02 -13.94 1.72
CA SER A 157 -7.78 -12.70 1.65
C SER A 157 -6.96 -11.53 1.09
N MET A 158 -7.46 -10.94 -0.01
CA MET A 158 -7.03 -9.64 -0.54
C MET A 158 -8.10 -8.56 -0.33
N THR A 159 -9.15 -8.84 0.43
CA THR A 159 -10.27 -7.91 0.60
C THR A 159 -9.84 -6.70 1.43
N ALA A 160 -10.23 -5.50 0.98
CA ALA A 160 -9.86 -4.24 1.61
C ALA A 160 -11.04 -3.54 2.31
N THR A 161 -12.25 -4.10 2.22
CA THR A 161 -13.48 -3.48 2.71
C THR A 161 -14.20 -4.40 3.70
N ALA A 162 -14.91 -3.81 4.67
CA ALA A 162 -15.66 -4.59 5.66
C ALA A 162 -16.71 -5.54 5.04
N PRO A 163 -17.49 -5.13 4.01
CA PRO A 163 -18.38 -6.06 3.32
C PRO A 163 -17.63 -7.21 2.64
N GLY A 164 -16.53 -6.93 1.94
CA GLY A 164 -15.74 -7.97 1.27
C GLY A 164 -15.11 -8.96 2.26
N ILE A 165 -14.65 -8.48 3.41
CA ILE A 165 -14.17 -9.34 4.52
C ILE A 165 -15.26 -10.29 4.98
N ARG A 166 -16.47 -9.77 5.24
CA ARG A 166 -17.63 -10.59 5.68
C ARG A 166 -18.04 -11.61 4.64
N THR A 167 -18.10 -11.19 3.37
CA THR A 167 -18.44 -12.10 2.25
C THR A 167 -17.44 -13.23 2.14
N LEU A 168 -16.14 -12.94 2.11
CA LEU A 168 -15.12 -13.98 2.02
C LEU A 168 -15.12 -14.90 3.24
N ALA A 169 -15.28 -14.35 4.45
CA ALA A 169 -15.38 -15.15 5.67
C ALA A 169 -16.61 -16.09 5.62
N SER A 170 -17.76 -15.60 5.12
CA SER A 170 -18.95 -16.42 4.95
C SER A 170 -18.80 -17.51 3.88
N TRP A 171 -17.99 -17.27 2.84
CA TRP A 171 -17.70 -18.29 1.83
C TRP A 171 -16.77 -19.38 2.37
N LEU A 172 -15.77 -19.00 3.18
CA LEU A 172 -14.84 -19.97 3.77
C LEU A 172 -15.51 -20.81 4.85
N ALA A 173 -16.26 -20.19 5.76
CA ALA A 173 -16.94 -20.89 6.86
C ALA A 173 -18.33 -21.45 6.47
N GLY A 174 -18.77 -21.20 5.24
CA GLY A 174 -20.04 -21.70 4.71
C GLY A 174 -19.96 -23.18 4.33
N THR A 175 -21.10 -23.85 4.35
CA THR A 175 -21.21 -25.24 3.86
C THR A 175 -20.91 -25.29 2.36
N ALA A 176 -20.06 -26.23 1.95
CA ALA A 176 -19.87 -26.51 0.53
C ALA A 176 -21.16 -27.06 -0.08
N ASP A 177 -21.47 -26.69 -1.32
CA ASP A 177 -22.61 -27.24 -2.04
C ASP A 177 -22.30 -28.70 -2.42
N ALA A 178 -23.06 -29.64 -1.86
CA ALA A 178 -22.80 -31.08 -1.99
C ALA A 178 -22.77 -31.55 -3.45
N GLY A 179 -23.50 -30.89 -4.36
CA GLY A 179 -23.48 -31.22 -5.78
C GLY A 179 -22.15 -30.96 -6.48
N THR A 180 -21.33 -30.05 -5.95
CA THR A 180 -20.00 -29.71 -6.50
C THR A 180 -18.86 -30.51 -5.87
N ALA A 181 -19.08 -31.15 -4.72
CA ALA A 181 -18.04 -31.88 -4.01
C ALA A 181 -17.90 -33.35 -4.45
N THR A 182 -18.86 -33.87 -5.22
CA THR A 182 -18.92 -35.27 -5.67
C THR A 182 -18.49 -35.52 -7.12
N GLU A 183 -18.11 -34.47 -7.86
CA GLU A 183 -17.43 -34.58 -9.16
C GLU A 183 -15.90 -34.60 -8.98
#